data_AF-A0A2L1S3W3-F1
#
_entry.id   AF-A0A2L1S3W3-F1
#
_cell.length_a   1.000
_cell.length_b   1.000
_cell.length_c   1.000
_cell.angle_alpha   90.00
_cell.angle_beta   90.00
_cell.angle_gamma   90.00
#
_symmetry.space_group_name_H-M   'P 1'
#
loop_
_entity.id
_entity.type
_entity.pdbx_description
1 polymer ?
#
loop_
_entity_poly.entity_id
_entity_poly.type
_entity_poly.pdbx_seq_one_letter_code
_entity_poly.pdbx_strand_id
1 'polypeptide(L)'
;MPRLINLDRYLKRRGQSWFYHRRVPTGLLDQDSRAPVVRQALGTRDLAAARRARDLLEAADDERWSAMMAGKRTALSDDRHASAVRMALALGFGYVPAADLAETANWPDLAERFEAVMPTDTPPTVVDAALGLAEAPSAKFSDALEVYCTEINRAELAKKSERQLQKWRVIPERAIRTFTELIGDKELTSITRADAVKFYRHWLDKVSPTDPKVAPMSASSGNRQIGELRKLYRAYFDHVHDDPDRPNPFRGLSFKEADDKKRPAFSDAWMIDHFLMGTSLKELNIEARAILWTMIETGARPSEICNLRAENISIDDAVPHLLIAERLDPLDPRQLKTTSSKRYVPLVGAALAALKRFPRGFERYREKEEALSATINKYLTDNGLRETSKHSLYSIRHSFEDRMIRAGFDVELRIALFGHTLQRPVYGDAGGLAWKAARLSDLALPFDPRNLS
;
A
#
# COMPACT_ATOMS: atom_id res chain seq x y z
N MET A 1 43.98 -15.90 -8.22
CA MET A 1 44.51 -16.20 -6.87
C MET A 1 43.53 -15.66 -5.84
N PRO A 2 43.00 -16.46 -4.91
CA PRO A 2 42.14 -15.96 -3.85
C PRO A 2 42.97 -15.01 -2.97
N ARG A 3 42.50 -13.78 -2.79
CA ARG A 3 43.13 -12.85 -1.83
C ARG A 3 43.02 -13.49 -0.45
N LEU A 4 44.16 -13.83 0.15
CA LEU A 4 44.25 -14.19 1.56
C LEU A 4 43.45 -13.15 2.35
N ILE A 5 42.39 -13.59 3.03
CA ILE A 5 41.60 -12.73 3.90
C ILE A 5 42.54 -12.29 5.01
N ASN A 6 42.99 -11.04 4.95
CA ASN A 6 43.76 -10.45 6.03
C ASN A 6 42.81 -10.29 7.22
N LEU A 7 42.90 -11.21 8.19
CA LEU A 7 42.08 -11.25 9.39
C LEU A 7 42.24 -10.00 10.28
N ASP A 8 43.32 -9.23 10.07
CA ASP A 8 43.65 -8.00 10.78
C ASP A 8 43.50 -6.75 9.91
N ARG A 9 42.76 -6.86 8.79
CA ARG A 9 42.47 -5.68 7.96
C ARG A 9 41.83 -4.58 8.79
N TYR A 10 42.16 -3.35 8.41
CA TYR A 10 41.72 -2.12 9.08
C TYR A 10 42.13 -2.01 10.55
N LEU A 11 42.96 -2.92 11.08
CA LEU A 11 43.58 -2.79 12.38
C LEU A 11 45.00 -2.26 12.24
N LYS A 12 45.32 -1.23 13.03
CA LYS A 12 46.69 -0.75 13.23
C LYS A 12 47.01 -0.72 14.71
N ARG A 13 48.16 -1.27 15.09
CA ARG A 13 48.67 -1.16 16.45
C ARG A 13 49.40 0.17 16.63
N ARG A 14 49.07 0.91 17.68
CA ARG A 14 49.81 2.12 18.08
C ARG A 14 50.10 2.04 19.57
N GLY A 15 51.37 1.82 19.90
CA GLY A 15 51.78 1.47 21.27
C GLY A 15 51.17 0.14 21.71
N GLN A 16 50.41 0.17 22.82
CA GLN A 16 49.79 -1.03 23.39
C GLN A 16 48.33 -1.25 22.96
N SER A 17 47.70 -0.31 22.24
CA SER A 17 46.28 -0.38 21.86
C SER A 17 46.08 -0.55 20.35
N TRP A 18 44.98 -1.17 19.98
CA TRP A 18 44.53 -1.34 18.60
C TRP A 18 43.66 -0.18 18.14
N PHE A 19 43.82 0.22 16.88
CA PHE A 19 43.06 1.26 16.22
C PHE A 19 42.39 0.71 14.98
N TYR A 20 41.13 1.06 14.78
CA TYR A 20 40.46 0.95 13.50
C TYR A 20 40.94 2.07 12.57
N HIS A 21 41.33 1.68 11.37
CA HIS A 21 41.97 2.54 10.38
C HIS A 21 41.48 2.16 8.99
N ARG A 22 40.45 2.84 8.52
CA ARG A 22 39.83 2.59 7.21
C ARG A 22 39.80 3.86 6.36
N ARG A 23 40.13 3.72 5.08
CA ARG A 23 40.13 4.86 4.13
C ARG A 23 38.69 5.13 3.68
N VAL A 24 38.31 6.40 3.66
CA VAL A 24 37.02 6.82 3.10
C VAL A 24 37.04 6.65 1.57
N PRO A 25 35.98 6.11 0.94
CA PRO A 25 35.89 5.98 -0.51
C PRO A 25 36.07 7.32 -1.23
N THR A 26 36.78 7.32 -2.37
CA THR A 26 37.17 8.56 -3.08
C THR A 26 35.98 9.44 -3.49
N GLY A 27 34.84 8.83 -3.86
CA GLY A 27 33.63 9.57 -4.22
C GLY A 27 32.88 10.20 -3.04
N LEU A 28 33.29 9.91 -1.80
CA LEU A 28 32.65 10.39 -0.56
C LEU A 28 33.56 11.31 0.25
N LEU A 29 34.74 11.67 -0.26
CA LEU A 29 35.70 12.50 0.48
C LEU A 29 35.14 13.88 0.87
N ASP A 30 34.31 14.46 0.00
CA ASP A 30 33.68 15.77 0.26
C ASP A 30 32.38 15.67 1.07
N GLN A 31 31.88 14.45 1.32
CA GLN A 31 30.59 14.19 1.99
C GLN A 31 30.75 13.62 3.40
N ASP A 32 31.84 12.89 3.68
CA ASP A 32 32.15 12.36 5.01
C ASP A 32 33.19 13.24 5.70
N SER A 33 32.79 13.90 6.80
CA SER A 33 33.68 14.74 7.62
C SER A 33 34.87 13.98 8.24
N ARG A 34 34.87 12.65 8.20
CA ARG A 34 35.97 11.78 8.66
C ARG A 34 37.00 11.48 7.56
N ALA A 35 36.85 12.07 6.37
CA ALA A 35 37.81 11.95 5.28
C ALA A 35 39.19 12.54 5.67
N PRO A 36 40.30 12.03 5.12
CA PRO A 36 40.40 10.94 4.14
C PRO A 36 40.45 9.53 4.76
N VAL A 37 40.60 9.42 6.07
CA VAL A 37 40.80 8.15 6.78
C VAL A 37 40.09 8.20 8.14
N VAL A 38 39.16 7.27 8.35
CA VAL A 38 38.55 7.00 9.65
C VAL A 38 39.62 6.38 10.55
N ARG A 39 39.89 7.05 11.67
CA ARG A 39 40.83 6.60 12.70
C ARG A 39 40.11 6.58 14.03
N GLN A 40 39.96 5.42 14.61
CA GLN A 40 39.22 5.25 15.87
C GLN A 40 39.99 4.29 16.76
N ALA A 41 40.26 4.71 18.01
CA ALA A 41 40.84 3.82 19.00
C ALA A 41 39.82 2.73 19.37
N LEU A 42 40.29 1.50 19.60
CA LEU A 42 39.43 0.38 19.96
C LEU A 42 39.47 0.06 21.47
N GLY A 43 40.19 0.81 22.30
CA GLY A 43 40.22 0.59 23.75
C GLY A 43 40.84 -0.72 24.21
N THR A 44 41.39 -1.52 23.30
CA THR A 44 41.80 -2.89 23.62
C THR A 44 43.22 -3.21 23.17
N ARG A 45 43.89 -4.01 24.00
CA ARG A 45 45.20 -4.62 23.71
C ARG A 45 45.04 -6.04 23.16
N ASP A 46 43.86 -6.64 23.38
CA ASP A 46 43.51 -7.97 22.88
C ASP A 46 43.13 -7.91 21.41
N LEU A 47 43.80 -8.73 20.60
CA LEU A 47 43.57 -8.81 19.18
C LEU A 47 42.19 -9.40 18.84
N ALA A 48 41.68 -10.34 19.64
CA ALA A 48 40.38 -10.95 19.39
C ALA A 48 39.24 -9.96 19.62
N ALA A 49 39.29 -9.19 20.71
CA ALA A 49 38.39 -8.07 20.96
C ALA A 49 38.49 -6.98 19.87
N ALA A 50 39.72 -6.63 19.43
CA ALA A 50 39.93 -5.65 18.37
C ALA A 50 39.28 -6.07 17.05
N ARG A 51 39.36 -7.35 16.69
CA ARG A 51 38.71 -7.91 15.50
C ARG A 51 37.19 -7.77 15.53
N ARG A 52 36.55 -8.14 16.65
CA ARG A 52 35.10 -8.01 16.81
C ARG A 52 34.65 -6.56 16.69
N ALA A 53 35.33 -5.63 17.36
CA ALA A 53 35.03 -4.21 17.28
C ALA A 53 35.25 -3.66 15.86
N ARG A 54 36.30 -4.11 15.16
CA ARG A 54 36.56 -3.76 13.76
C ARG A 54 35.47 -4.27 12.82
N ASP A 55 34.95 -5.48 13.02
CA ASP A 55 33.89 -6.04 12.16
C ASP A 55 32.60 -5.21 12.26
N LEU A 56 32.26 -4.76 13.48
CA LEU A 56 31.11 -3.88 13.71
C LEU A 56 31.29 -2.51 13.07
N LEU A 57 32.46 -1.89 13.24
CA LEU A 57 32.77 -0.59 12.62
C LEU A 57 32.84 -0.67 11.10
N GLU A 58 33.35 -1.78 10.56
CA GLU A 58 33.39 -2.02 9.12
C GLU A 58 31.96 -2.09 8.55
N ALA A 59 31.07 -2.85 9.19
CA ALA A 59 29.67 -2.95 8.79
C ALA A 59 28.94 -1.59 8.85
N ALA A 60 29.15 -0.82 9.91
CA ALA A 60 28.53 0.50 10.07
C ALA A 60 29.03 1.52 9.03
N ASP A 61 30.33 1.52 8.72
CA ASP A 61 30.87 2.37 7.65
C ASP A 61 30.35 1.95 6.27
N ASP A 62 30.17 0.65 6.02
CA ASP A 62 29.60 0.14 4.76
C ASP A 62 28.14 0.56 4.57
N GLU A 63 27.33 0.47 5.62
CA GLU A 63 25.93 0.92 5.62
C GLU A 63 25.85 2.44 5.37
N ARG A 64 26.63 3.23 6.12
CA ARG A 64 26.67 4.69 5.99
C ARG A 64 27.12 5.14 4.60
N TRP A 65 28.20 4.57 4.07
CA TRP A 65 28.70 4.95 2.75
C TRP A 65 27.77 4.52 1.63
N SER A 66 27.09 3.37 1.77
CA SER A 66 26.01 2.95 0.87
C SER A 66 24.86 3.95 0.86
N ALA A 67 24.43 4.42 2.04
CA ALA A 67 23.36 5.43 2.16
C ALA A 67 23.75 6.79 1.54
N MET A 68 24.99 7.25 1.76
CA MET A 68 25.50 8.50 1.16
C MET A 68 25.57 8.42 -0.37
N MET A 69 26.01 7.29 -0.93
CA MET A 69 26.06 7.08 -2.38
C MET A 69 24.66 7.00 -3.02
N ALA A 70 23.64 6.60 -2.26
CA ALA A 70 22.25 6.56 -2.72
C ALA A 70 21.54 7.93 -2.71
N GLY A 71 22.21 9.02 -2.32
CA GLY A 71 21.66 10.37 -2.35
C GLY A 71 20.55 10.64 -1.31
N LYS A 72 20.38 9.77 -0.30
CA LYS A 72 19.41 9.96 0.80
C LYS A 72 19.90 11.07 1.73
N ARG A 73 19.42 12.30 1.49
CA ARG A 73 19.69 13.48 2.33
C ARG A 73 18.55 13.72 3.33
N THR A 74 18.19 12.70 4.11
CA THR A 74 17.24 12.75 5.24
C THR A 74 17.44 11.48 6.09
N ALA A 75 18.54 11.39 6.86
CA ALA A 75 18.78 10.19 7.69
C ALA A 75 19.75 10.38 8.87
N LEU A 76 20.23 11.60 9.16
CA LEU A 76 21.32 11.74 10.15
C LEU A 76 20.86 11.51 11.61
N SER A 77 19.57 11.65 11.93
CA SER A 77 19.02 11.43 13.28
C SER A 77 18.50 10.01 13.45
N ASP A 78 17.61 9.55 12.56
CA ASP A 78 17.01 8.21 12.59
C ASP A 78 18.06 7.09 12.52
N ASP A 79 19.09 7.25 11.68
CA ASP A 79 20.20 6.30 11.56
C ASP A 79 21.08 6.28 12.83
N ARG A 80 21.24 7.44 13.51
CA ARG A 80 22.00 7.51 14.77
C ARG A 80 21.27 6.82 15.91
N HIS A 81 19.96 7.02 16.04
CA HIS A 81 19.18 6.35 17.07
C HIS A 81 19.09 4.84 16.82
N ALA A 82 18.81 4.41 15.59
CA ALA A 82 18.80 2.98 15.25
C ALA A 82 20.18 2.34 15.47
N SER A 83 21.27 3.03 15.10
CA SER A 83 22.64 2.60 15.39
C SER A 83 22.89 2.52 16.90
N ALA A 84 22.42 3.49 17.68
CA ALA A 84 22.53 3.51 19.14
C ALA A 84 21.74 2.35 19.80
N VAL A 85 20.55 2.01 19.28
CA VAL A 85 19.77 0.86 19.75
C VAL A 85 20.52 -0.45 19.52
N ARG A 86 21.01 -0.68 18.29
CA ARG A 86 21.81 -1.87 17.96
C ARG A 86 23.10 -1.94 18.80
N MET A 87 23.74 -0.80 19.02
CA MET A 87 24.97 -0.70 19.81
C MET A 87 24.72 -0.98 21.29
N ALA A 88 23.64 -0.46 21.88
CA ALA A 88 23.25 -0.76 23.26
C ALA A 88 23.03 -2.26 23.46
N LEU A 89 22.32 -2.90 22.52
CA LEU A 89 22.12 -4.34 22.52
C LEU A 89 23.45 -5.12 22.44
N ALA A 90 24.38 -4.67 21.60
CA ALA A 90 25.70 -5.27 21.47
C ALA A 90 26.56 -5.14 22.74
N LEU A 91 26.30 -4.12 23.56
CA LEU A 91 26.91 -3.93 24.89
C LEU A 91 26.23 -4.76 25.99
N GLY A 92 25.13 -5.46 25.68
CA GLY A 92 24.38 -6.27 26.64
C GLY A 92 23.19 -5.56 27.29
N PHE A 93 22.82 -4.36 26.82
CA PHE A 93 21.76 -3.54 27.39
C PHE A 93 20.58 -3.36 26.43
N GLY A 94 19.37 -3.19 26.96
CA GLY A 94 18.29 -2.56 26.19
C GLY A 94 18.57 -1.06 26.04
N TYR A 95 18.31 -0.48 24.87
CA TYR A 95 18.35 0.98 24.72
C TYR A 95 17.21 1.61 25.53
N VAL A 96 17.56 2.47 26.47
CA VAL A 96 16.62 3.21 27.31
C VAL A 96 17.06 4.68 27.25
N PRO A 97 16.18 5.62 26.88
CA PRO A 97 16.52 7.05 26.86
C PRO A 97 17.07 7.53 28.20
N ALA A 98 17.98 8.50 28.19
CA ALA A 98 18.64 8.99 29.40
C ALA A 98 17.66 9.50 30.47
N ALA A 99 16.55 10.11 30.06
CA ALA A 99 15.48 10.53 30.97
C ALA A 99 14.81 9.34 31.68
N ASP A 100 14.51 8.28 30.95
CA ASP A 100 13.89 7.07 31.49
C ASP A 100 14.90 6.28 32.35
N LEU A 101 16.19 6.24 31.98
CA LEU A 101 17.25 5.66 32.81
C LEU A 101 17.37 6.37 34.15
N ALA A 102 17.27 7.70 34.17
CA ALA A 102 17.34 8.49 35.39
C ALA A 102 16.16 8.18 36.36
N GLU A 103 15.01 7.77 35.83
CA GLU A 103 13.82 7.48 36.63
C GLU A 103 13.66 6.00 37.01
N THR A 104 14.07 5.08 36.13
CA THR A 104 13.69 3.65 36.23
C THR A 104 14.84 2.70 36.50
N ALA A 105 16.09 3.09 36.20
CA ALA A 105 17.22 2.19 36.32
C ALA A 105 17.64 2.01 37.78
N ASN A 106 17.98 0.78 38.16
CA ASN A 106 18.55 0.49 39.46
C ASN A 106 20.08 0.73 39.45
N TRP A 107 20.67 0.83 40.63
CA TRP A 107 22.09 1.17 40.76
C TRP A 107 23.05 0.17 40.09
N PRO A 108 22.80 -1.16 40.15
CA PRO A 108 23.59 -2.14 39.40
C PRO A 108 23.54 -1.94 37.87
N ASP A 109 22.36 -1.72 37.27
CA ASP A 109 22.22 -1.48 35.81
C ASP A 109 22.95 -0.19 35.38
N LEU A 110 22.80 0.89 36.17
CA LEU A 110 23.55 2.12 35.92
C LEU A 110 25.07 1.91 36.05
N ALA A 111 25.53 1.16 37.04
CA ALA A 111 26.94 0.86 37.22
C ALA A 111 27.52 0.08 36.03
N GLU A 112 26.83 -0.96 35.55
CA GLU A 112 27.26 -1.74 34.38
C GLU A 112 27.33 -0.88 33.11
N ARG A 113 26.33 -0.01 32.89
CA ARG A 113 26.32 0.94 31.76
C ARG A 113 27.45 1.95 31.84
N PHE A 114 27.73 2.49 33.02
CA PHE A 114 28.87 3.38 33.23
C PHE A 114 30.19 2.65 33.03
N GLU A 115 30.37 1.44 33.58
CA GLU A 115 31.57 0.63 33.38
C GLU A 115 31.86 0.35 31.90
N ALA A 116 30.82 0.13 31.09
CA ALA A 116 30.95 -0.05 29.65
C ALA A 116 31.50 1.18 28.90
N VAL A 117 31.40 2.38 29.49
CA VAL A 117 31.85 3.66 28.89
C VAL A 117 32.98 4.35 29.65
N MET A 118 33.40 3.80 30.79
CA MET A 118 34.54 4.27 31.61
C MET A 118 35.89 4.31 30.89
N PRO A 119 36.20 3.45 29.88
CA PRO A 119 37.43 3.60 29.12
C PRO A 119 37.51 4.98 28.47
N THR A 120 38.64 5.68 28.65
CA THR A 120 38.82 7.08 28.21
C THR A 120 38.85 7.27 26.69
N ASP A 121 38.94 6.18 25.92
CA ASP A 121 38.88 6.18 24.46
C ASP A 121 37.57 5.60 23.89
N THR A 122 36.53 5.50 24.73
CA THR A 122 35.19 5.09 24.31
C THR A 122 34.62 6.08 23.28
N PRO A 123 34.20 5.63 22.09
CA PRO A 123 33.63 6.49 21.06
C PRO A 123 32.32 7.16 21.54
N PRO A 124 32.04 8.43 21.17
CA PRO A 124 30.81 9.11 21.56
C PRO A 124 29.53 8.34 21.22
N THR A 125 29.51 7.62 20.10
CA THR A 125 28.36 6.79 19.70
C THR A 125 28.09 5.61 20.64
N VAL A 126 29.14 5.09 21.30
CA VAL A 126 29.02 4.01 22.30
C VAL A 126 28.51 4.61 23.62
N VAL A 127 28.95 5.81 23.97
CA VAL A 127 28.43 6.57 25.11
C VAL A 127 26.94 6.88 24.92
N ASP A 128 26.58 7.39 23.75
CA ASP A 128 25.19 7.73 23.40
C ASP A 128 24.28 6.51 23.45
N ALA A 129 24.78 5.34 23.03
CA ALA A 129 24.06 4.07 23.07
C ALA A 129 23.89 3.54 24.50
N ALA A 130 24.97 3.47 25.28
CA ALA A 130 24.93 2.90 26.63
C ALA A 130 24.12 3.74 27.61
N LEU A 131 24.20 5.07 27.49
CA LEU A 131 23.57 6.04 28.38
C LEU A 131 22.26 6.63 27.83
N GLY A 132 21.80 6.20 26.65
CA GLY A 132 20.53 6.65 26.09
C GLY A 132 20.50 8.11 25.64
N LEU A 133 21.66 8.66 25.23
CA LEU A 133 21.80 10.08 24.85
C LEU A 133 21.54 10.33 23.36
N ALA A 134 21.34 9.29 22.55
CA ALA A 134 20.95 9.46 21.17
C ALA A 134 19.53 10.04 21.09
N GLU A 135 19.39 11.22 20.47
CA GLU A 135 18.07 11.84 20.26
C GLU A 135 17.12 10.85 19.60
N ALA A 136 15.94 10.68 20.20
CA ALA A 136 14.89 9.89 19.61
C ALA A 136 14.50 10.52 18.26
N PRO A 137 14.28 9.72 17.21
CA PRO A 137 13.94 10.25 15.90
C PRO A 137 12.65 11.07 15.98
N SER A 138 12.74 12.29 15.49
CA SER A 138 11.66 13.29 15.45
C SER A 138 10.71 13.08 14.27
N ALA A 139 10.68 11.86 13.73
CA ALA A 139 9.91 11.53 12.54
C ALA A 139 8.43 11.84 12.75
N LYS A 140 7.81 12.42 11.73
CA LYS A 140 6.40 12.76 11.66
C LYS A 140 5.65 11.75 10.81
N PHE A 141 4.33 11.89 10.72
CA PHE A 141 3.54 11.03 9.84
C PHE A 141 3.92 11.14 8.36
N SER A 142 4.39 12.30 7.89
CA SER A 142 4.94 12.47 6.54
C SER A 142 6.11 11.53 6.28
N ASP A 143 7.02 11.47 7.25
CA ASP A 143 8.26 10.70 7.16
C ASP A 143 7.94 9.21 7.28
N ALA A 144 7.03 8.83 8.18
CA ALA A 144 6.50 7.47 8.25
C ALA A 144 5.83 7.02 6.94
N LEU A 145 5.11 7.91 6.25
CA LEU A 145 4.55 7.58 4.93
C LEU A 145 5.64 7.37 3.89
N GLU A 146 6.70 8.18 3.90
CA GLU A 146 7.84 8.02 3.00
C GLU A 146 8.58 6.69 3.24
N VAL A 147 8.92 6.37 4.49
CA VAL A 147 9.51 5.08 4.88
C VAL A 147 8.58 3.92 4.48
N TYR A 148 7.28 4.07 4.73
CA TYR A 148 6.30 3.06 4.33
C TYR A 148 6.32 2.81 2.82
N CYS A 149 6.48 3.86 2.01
CA CYS A 149 6.49 3.72 0.55
C CYS A 149 7.82 3.22 -0.01
N THR A 150 8.93 3.68 0.57
CA THR A 150 10.28 3.45 0.02
C THR A 150 10.95 2.19 0.55
N GLU A 151 10.54 1.72 1.73
CA GLU A 151 11.18 0.59 2.41
C GLU A 151 10.18 -0.52 2.70
N ILE A 152 9.14 -0.23 3.50
CA ILE A 152 8.25 -1.27 4.05
C ILE A 152 7.39 -1.92 2.97
N ASN A 153 6.73 -1.10 2.13
CA ASN A 153 5.74 -1.56 1.15
C ASN A 153 6.23 -1.41 -0.29
N ARG A 154 7.55 -1.19 -0.49
CA ARG A 154 8.16 -0.92 -1.79
C ARG A 154 7.80 -1.97 -2.84
N ALA A 155 7.93 -3.25 -2.48
CA ALA A 155 7.69 -4.37 -3.39
C ALA A 155 6.22 -4.46 -3.85
N GLU A 156 5.26 -4.19 -2.96
CA GLU A 156 3.84 -4.20 -3.31
C GLU A 156 3.42 -2.96 -4.10
N LEU A 157 4.01 -1.80 -3.80
CA LEU A 157 3.77 -0.57 -4.54
C LEU A 157 4.33 -0.65 -5.97
N ALA A 158 5.45 -1.34 -6.18
CA ALA A 158 6.02 -1.55 -7.52
C ALA A 158 5.08 -2.31 -8.48
N LYS A 159 4.07 -3.04 -7.96
CA LYS A 159 3.07 -3.76 -8.78
C LYS A 159 1.92 -2.87 -9.28
N LYS A 160 1.82 -1.64 -8.78
CA LYS A 160 0.72 -0.71 -9.11
C LYS A 160 1.11 0.17 -10.30
N SER A 161 0.14 0.45 -11.17
CA SER A 161 0.32 1.48 -12.20
C SER A 161 0.55 2.84 -11.56
N GLU A 162 1.14 3.79 -12.29
CA GLU A 162 1.35 5.16 -11.81
C GLU A 162 0.04 5.76 -11.28
N ARG A 163 -1.06 5.55 -12.00
CA ARG A 163 -2.37 6.04 -11.58
C ARG A 163 -2.90 5.33 -10.33
N GLN A 164 -2.69 4.01 -10.21
CA GLN A 164 -3.03 3.28 -9.00
C GLN A 164 -2.24 3.78 -7.79
N LEU A 165 -0.95 4.11 -7.97
CA LEU A 165 -0.10 4.69 -6.94
C LEU A 165 -0.58 6.07 -6.50
N GLN A 166 -0.82 6.98 -7.47
CA GLN A 166 -1.36 8.31 -7.18
C GLN A 166 -2.65 8.22 -6.35
N LYS A 167 -3.60 7.37 -6.75
CA LYS A 167 -4.86 7.17 -6.03
C LYS A 167 -4.67 6.56 -4.65
N TRP A 168 -3.76 5.60 -4.54
CA TRP A 168 -3.45 4.98 -3.27
C TRP A 168 -2.89 6.01 -2.27
N ARG A 169 -2.01 6.92 -2.72
CA ARG A 169 -1.38 7.97 -1.89
C ARG A 169 -2.37 8.99 -1.34
N VAL A 170 -3.43 9.32 -2.08
CA VAL A 170 -4.45 10.31 -1.65
C VAL A 170 -5.05 9.99 -0.28
N ILE A 171 -5.25 8.71 0.05
CA ILE A 171 -5.94 8.31 1.28
C ILE A 171 -5.08 8.54 2.54
N PRO A 172 -3.83 8.01 2.64
CA PRO A 172 -2.95 8.31 3.76
C PRO A 172 -2.59 9.80 3.80
N GLU A 173 -2.28 10.44 2.67
CA GLU A 173 -1.96 11.89 2.65
C GLU A 173 -3.12 12.74 3.18
N ARG A 174 -4.37 12.39 2.87
CA ARG A 174 -5.54 13.05 3.46
C ARG A 174 -5.65 12.81 4.96
N ALA A 175 -5.41 11.58 5.42
CA ALA A 175 -5.48 11.26 6.84
C ALA A 175 -4.42 12.05 7.65
N ILE A 176 -3.20 12.13 7.11
CA ILE A 176 -2.09 12.89 7.68
C ILE A 176 -2.44 14.38 7.71
N ARG A 177 -2.85 14.95 6.57
CA ARG A 177 -3.22 16.37 6.50
C ARG A 177 -4.29 16.74 7.52
N THR A 178 -5.38 15.96 7.59
CA THR A 178 -6.46 16.20 8.55
C THR A 178 -5.98 16.06 10.00
N PHE A 179 -5.04 15.14 10.28
CA PHE A 179 -4.44 15.03 11.62
C PHE A 179 -3.61 16.26 11.96
N THR A 180 -2.71 16.66 11.06
CA THR A 180 -1.84 17.82 11.22
C THR A 180 -2.64 19.11 11.40
N GLU A 181 -3.71 19.31 10.62
CA GLU A 181 -4.61 20.47 10.76
C GLU A 181 -5.32 20.50 12.13
N LEU A 182 -5.65 19.34 12.71
CA LEU A 182 -6.43 19.25 13.96
C LEU A 182 -5.57 19.25 15.23
N ILE A 183 -4.40 18.63 15.19
CA ILE A 183 -3.57 18.30 16.36
C ILE A 183 -2.20 18.99 16.29
N GLY A 184 -1.78 19.41 15.11
CA GLY A 184 -0.44 19.92 14.84
C GLY A 184 0.48 18.86 14.26
N ASP A 185 1.58 19.31 13.69
CA ASP A 185 2.59 18.47 13.04
C ASP A 185 3.55 17.86 14.07
N LYS A 186 3.01 16.94 14.88
CA LYS A 186 3.69 16.30 16.00
C LYS A 186 4.62 15.17 15.53
N GLU A 187 5.72 15.00 16.25
CA GLU A 187 6.59 13.83 16.16
C GLU A 187 5.83 12.59 16.60
N LEU A 188 6.07 11.44 15.95
CA LEU A 188 5.36 10.18 16.20
C LEU A 188 5.50 9.71 17.66
N THR A 189 6.67 9.93 18.28
CA THR A 189 6.93 9.62 19.69
C THR A 189 6.06 10.45 20.64
N SER A 190 5.74 11.70 20.27
CA SER A 190 4.94 12.63 21.07
C SER A 190 3.42 12.47 20.90
N ILE A 191 2.97 11.60 19.98
CA ILE A 191 1.54 11.39 19.74
C ILE A 191 0.94 10.59 20.89
N THR A 192 -0.01 11.22 21.58
CA THR A 192 -0.67 10.64 22.75
C THR A 192 -1.99 9.94 22.40
N ARG A 193 -2.53 9.16 23.33
CA ARG A 193 -3.89 8.62 23.23
C ARG A 193 -4.94 9.73 23.14
N ALA A 194 -4.74 10.86 23.83
CA ALA A 194 -5.65 11.99 23.79
C ALA A 194 -5.74 12.60 22.38
N ASP A 195 -4.61 12.68 21.68
CA ASP A 195 -4.56 13.13 20.28
C ASP A 195 -5.38 12.20 19.36
N ALA A 196 -5.18 10.89 19.50
CA ALA A 196 -5.94 9.90 18.73
C ALA A 196 -7.45 9.96 19.03
N VAL A 197 -7.85 10.19 20.28
CA VAL A 197 -9.26 10.38 20.67
C VAL A 197 -9.81 11.69 20.09
N LYS A 198 -9.03 12.77 20.06
CA LYS A 198 -9.43 14.03 19.40
C LYS A 198 -9.69 13.81 17.91
N PHE A 199 -8.80 13.09 17.22
CA PHE A 199 -8.99 12.71 15.82
C PHE A 199 -10.21 11.83 15.61
N TYR A 200 -10.46 10.86 16.49
CA TYR A 200 -11.67 10.04 16.46
C TYR A 200 -12.94 10.89 16.63
N ARG A 201 -12.97 11.82 17.59
CA ARG A 201 -14.12 12.73 17.81
C ARG A 201 -14.42 13.59 16.59
N HIS A 202 -13.39 14.12 15.93
CA HIS A 202 -13.58 14.83 14.65
C HIS A 202 -14.32 13.99 13.60
N TRP A 203 -13.98 12.70 13.48
CA TRP A 203 -14.70 11.79 12.59
C TRP A 203 -16.05 11.35 13.12
N LEU A 204 -16.24 11.28 14.45
CA LEU A 204 -17.53 11.02 15.08
C LEU A 204 -18.53 12.12 14.73
N ASP A 205 -18.13 13.39 14.82
CA ASP A 205 -18.98 14.53 14.48
C ASP A 205 -19.38 14.53 12.99
N LYS A 206 -18.56 13.93 12.12
CA LYS A 206 -18.87 13.77 10.69
C LYS A 206 -19.76 12.55 10.42
N VAL A 207 -19.57 11.46 11.16
CA VAL A 207 -20.35 10.22 11.01
C VAL A 207 -21.72 10.34 11.66
N SER A 208 -21.81 11.06 12.78
CA SER A 208 -23.01 11.29 13.56
C SER A 208 -23.12 12.78 13.92
N PRO A 209 -23.35 13.67 12.94
CA PRO A 209 -23.49 15.09 13.18
C PRO A 209 -24.67 15.37 14.10
N THR A 210 -24.48 16.33 15.00
CA THR A 210 -25.53 16.80 15.93
C THR A 210 -26.51 17.75 15.26
N ASP A 211 -26.08 18.47 14.21
CA ASP A 211 -26.94 19.32 13.41
C ASP A 211 -27.75 18.47 12.41
N PRO A 212 -29.09 18.42 12.51
CA PRO A 212 -29.93 17.65 11.59
C PRO A 212 -29.86 18.14 10.13
N LYS A 213 -29.29 19.32 9.84
CA LYS A 213 -29.09 19.83 8.49
C LYS A 213 -27.85 19.27 7.80
N VAL A 214 -26.93 18.66 8.56
CA VAL A 214 -25.69 18.11 8.02
C VAL A 214 -25.89 16.62 7.72
N ALA A 215 -25.68 16.22 6.46
CA ALA A 215 -25.77 14.83 6.08
C ALA A 215 -24.61 14.01 6.70
N PRO A 216 -24.89 12.88 7.37
CA PRO A 216 -23.85 12.04 7.98
C PRO A 216 -22.94 11.40 6.93
N MET A 217 -21.64 11.35 7.22
CA MET A 217 -20.68 10.54 6.48
C MET A 217 -20.76 9.07 6.89
N SER A 218 -20.36 8.16 6.00
CA SER A 218 -20.32 6.73 6.34
C SER A 218 -19.28 6.42 7.42
N ALA A 219 -19.62 5.49 8.31
CA ALA A 219 -18.69 4.93 9.31
C ALA A 219 -17.38 4.43 8.67
N SER A 220 -17.48 3.81 7.48
CA SER A 220 -16.34 3.33 6.70
C SER A 220 -15.37 4.44 6.31
N SER A 221 -15.87 5.65 6.01
CA SER A 221 -15.00 6.80 5.70
C SER A 221 -14.15 7.22 6.89
N GLY A 222 -14.73 7.27 8.09
CA GLY A 222 -13.99 7.55 9.33
C GLY A 222 -12.99 6.43 9.67
N ASN A 223 -13.44 5.17 9.60
CA ASN A 223 -12.59 4.00 9.84
C ASN A 223 -11.38 3.95 8.91
N ARG A 224 -11.56 4.31 7.64
CA ARG A 224 -10.46 4.37 6.68
C ARG A 224 -9.37 5.36 7.10
N GLN A 225 -9.76 6.53 7.59
CA GLN A 225 -8.80 7.59 7.95
C GLN A 225 -8.07 7.26 9.26
N ILE A 226 -8.78 6.77 10.27
CA ILE A 226 -8.17 6.29 11.53
C ILE A 226 -7.26 5.08 11.26
N GLY A 227 -7.71 4.18 10.39
CA GLY A 227 -6.97 2.99 9.99
C GLY A 227 -5.64 3.30 9.32
N GLU A 228 -5.56 4.32 8.46
CA GLU A 228 -4.29 4.72 7.83
C GLU A 228 -3.27 5.20 8.85
N LEU A 229 -3.64 6.10 9.77
CA LEU A 229 -2.70 6.61 10.79
C LEU A 229 -2.27 5.49 11.74
N ARG A 230 -3.21 4.63 12.15
CA ARG A 230 -2.89 3.44 12.96
C ARG A 230 -1.85 2.56 12.25
N LYS A 231 -2.06 2.28 10.96
CA LYS A 231 -1.18 1.44 10.14
C LYS A 231 0.20 2.07 9.99
N LEU A 232 0.29 3.35 9.62
CA LEU A 232 1.56 4.05 9.46
C LEU A 232 2.34 4.11 10.77
N TYR A 233 1.68 4.45 11.88
CA TYR A 233 2.32 4.47 13.20
C TYR A 233 2.92 3.12 13.55
N ARG A 234 2.14 2.04 13.44
CA ARG A 234 2.61 0.69 13.76
C ARG A 234 3.77 0.28 12.85
N ALA A 235 3.59 0.41 11.53
CA ALA A 235 4.58 -0.02 10.55
C ALA A 235 5.91 0.73 10.72
N TYR A 236 5.87 2.03 11.06
CA TYR A 236 7.07 2.81 11.30
C TYR A 236 7.87 2.30 12.51
N PHE A 237 7.23 2.14 13.67
CA PHE A 237 7.94 1.67 14.88
C PHE A 237 8.40 0.22 14.77
N ASP A 238 7.60 -0.65 14.13
CA ASP A 238 7.97 -2.04 13.85
C ASP A 238 9.24 -2.09 12.96
N HIS A 239 9.27 -1.34 11.85
CA HIS A 239 10.38 -1.40 10.89
C HIS A 239 11.62 -0.59 11.30
N VAL A 240 11.46 0.63 11.81
CA VAL A 240 12.58 1.55 12.09
C VAL A 240 13.16 1.33 13.48
N HIS A 241 12.32 0.96 14.45
CA HIS A 241 12.72 0.83 15.85
C HIS A 241 12.76 -0.60 16.38
N ASP A 242 12.32 -1.59 15.60
CA ASP A 242 12.17 -2.97 16.05
C ASP A 242 11.29 -3.05 17.33
N ASP A 243 10.25 -2.20 17.40
CA ASP A 243 9.32 -2.07 18.53
C ASP A 243 7.88 -2.45 18.10
N PRO A 244 7.63 -3.74 17.79
CA PRO A 244 6.32 -4.21 17.31
C PRO A 244 5.23 -4.15 18.39
N ASP A 245 5.61 -4.20 19.66
CA ASP A 245 4.69 -4.25 20.80
C ASP A 245 4.29 -2.85 21.32
N ARG A 246 4.84 -1.78 20.71
CA ARG A 246 4.53 -0.41 21.05
C ARG A 246 3.02 -0.14 21.16
N PRO A 247 2.53 0.39 22.29
CA PRO A 247 1.17 0.88 22.44
C PRO A 247 0.75 1.86 21.33
N ASN A 248 -0.02 1.40 20.35
CA ASN A 248 -0.52 2.28 19.29
C ASN A 248 -1.60 3.24 19.83
N PRO A 249 -1.43 4.58 19.72
CA PRO A 249 -2.38 5.56 20.23
C PRO A 249 -3.78 5.44 19.62
N PHE A 250 -3.93 4.86 18.43
CA PHE A 250 -5.20 4.68 17.73
C PHE A 250 -5.87 3.33 17.98
N ARG A 251 -5.31 2.45 18.83
CA ARG A 251 -5.86 1.09 19.07
C ARG A 251 -7.32 1.13 19.55
N GLY A 252 -8.16 0.24 19.04
CA GLY A 252 -9.57 0.13 19.46
C GLY A 252 -10.48 1.32 19.08
N LEU A 253 -10.01 2.30 18.30
CA LEU A 253 -10.86 3.40 17.81
C LEU A 253 -11.48 3.05 16.46
N SER A 254 -12.78 2.78 16.42
CA SER A 254 -13.50 2.49 15.19
C SER A 254 -14.98 2.74 15.35
N PHE A 255 -15.64 3.02 14.24
CA PHE A 255 -17.09 3.11 14.14
C PHE A 255 -17.67 1.76 13.73
N LYS A 256 -18.80 1.40 14.33
CA LYS A 256 -19.57 0.25 13.86
C LYS A 256 -20.14 0.57 12.49
N GLU A 257 -19.80 -0.25 11.51
CA GLU A 257 -20.37 -0.14 10.17
C GLU A 257 -21.78 -0.74 10.21
N ALA A 258 -22.78 0.04 9.82
CA ALA A 258 -24.11 -0.51 9.54
C ALA A 258 -24.04 -1.29 8.22
N ASP A 259 -24.89 -2.30 8.07
CA ASP A 259 -25.03 -2.99 6.79
C ASP A 259 -25.30 -1.97 5.69
N ASP A 260 -24.41 -1.92 4.71
CA ASP A 260 -24.49 -0.98 3.60
C ASP A 260 -25.89 -1.06 2.97
N LYS A 261 -26.49 0.10 2.70
CA LYS A 261 -27.70 0.17 1.87
C LYS A 261 -27.38 -0.47 0.53
N LYS A 262 -27.85 -1.71 0.32
CA LYS A 262 -27.60 -2.46 -0.92
C LYS A 262 -28.08 -1.63 -2.10
N ARG A 263 -27.19 -1.41 -3.07
CA ARG A 263 -27.55 -0.74 -4.32
C ARG A 263 -28.54 -1.62 -5.06
N PRO A 264 -29.66 -1.08 -5.58
CA PRO A 264 -30.61 -1.89 -6.32
C PRO A 264 -30.00 -2.36 -7.63
N ALA A 265 -30.41 -3.55 -8.08
CA ALA A 265 -30.21 -4.00 -9.46
C ALA A 265 -31.19 -3.27 -10.39
N PHE A 266 -30.77 -2.99 -11.63
CA PHE A 266 -31.68 -2.69 -12.72
C PHE A 266 -32.48 -3.94 -13.11
N SER A 267 -33.76 -3.76 -13.46
CA SER A 267 -34.56 -4.81 -14.09
C SER A 267 -34.07 -5.14 -15.51
N ASP A 268 -34.31 -6.38 -15.95
CA ASP A 268 -33.90 -6.83 -17.28
C ASP A 268 -34.63 -6.04 -18.37
N ALA A 269 -35.93 -5.77 -18.18
CA ALA A 269 -36.73 -4.93 -19.08
C ALA A 269 -36.12 -3.53 -19.24
N TRP A 270 -35.74 -2.87 -18.13
CA TRP A 270 -35.12 -1.55 -18.19
C TRP A 270 -33.81 -1.57 -18.99
N MET A 271 -32.93 -2.56 -18.76
CA MET A 271 -31.68 -2.68 -19.49
C MET A 271 -31.90 -2.97 -20.97
N ILE A 272 -32.85 -3.84 -21.32
CA ILE A 272 -33.21 -4.15 -22.70
C ILE A 272 -33.72 -2.88 -23.39
N ASP A 273 -34.75 -2.25 -22.83
CA ASP A 273 -35.47 -1.15 -23.47
C ASP A 273 -34.63 0.12 -23.58
N HIS A 274 -33.84 0.45 -22.56
CA HIS A 274 -33.10 1.72 -22.50
C HIS A 274 -31.62 1.62 -22.86
N PHE A 275 -30.97 0.46 -22.66
CA PHE A 275 -29.52 0.34 -22.88
C PHE A 275 -29.13 -0.47 -24.12
N LEU A 276 -29.89 -1.52 -24.45
CA LEU A 276 -29.49 -2.49 -25.47
C LEU A 276 -30.27 -2.35 -26.78
N MET A 277 -31.59 -2.21 -26.71
CA MET A 277 -32.48 -2.07 -27.87
C MET A 277 -32.83 -0.61 -28.17
N GLY A 278 -32.93 0.24 -27.15
CA GLY A 278 -33.26 1.65 -27.30
C GLY A 278 -32.10 2.54 -27.79
N THR A 279 -32.47 3.73 -28.28
CA THR A 279 -31.52 4.76 -28.74
C THR A 279 -31.11 5.74 -27.63
N SER A 280 -31.54 5.52 -26.38
CA SER A 280 -31.34 6.44 -25.26
C SER A 280 -29.87 6.70 -24.93
N LEU A 281 -28.95 5.82 -25.34
CA LEU A 281 -27.50 6.00 -25.16
C LEU A 281 -26.80 6.67 -26.35
N LYS A 282 -27.51 7.06 -27.42
CA LYS A 282 -26.90 7.51 -28.69
C LYS A 282 -25.95 8.71 -28.56
N GLU A 283 -26.19 9.58 -27.59
CA GLU A 283 -25.33 10.75 -27.31
C GLU A 283 -24.20 10.44 -26.31
N LEU A 284 -24.26 9.29 -25.62
CA LEU A 284 -23.14 8.81 -24.81
C LEU A 284 -22.03 8.34 -25.75
N ASN A 285 -20.81 8.81 -25.54
CA ASN A 285 -19.69 8.41 -26.40
C ASN A 285 -19.54 6.88 -26.49
N ILE A 286 -19.11 6.44 -27.68
CA ILE A 286 -19.15 5.02 -28.07
C ILE A 286 -18.34 4.10 -27.15
N GLU A 287 -17.19 4.53 -26.62
CA GLU A 287 -16.41 3.70 -25.70
C GLU A 287 -17.14 3.49 -24.37
N ALA A 288 -17.77 4.54 -23.81
CA ALA A 288 -18.56 4.41 -22.59
C ALA A 288 -19.78 3.50 -22.78
N ARG A 289 -20.45 3.57 -23.94
CA ARG A 289 -21.53 2.63 -24.31
C ARG A 289 -21.03 1.19 -24.36
N ALA A 290 -19.93 0.95 -25.07
CA ALA A 290 -19.35 -0.38 -25.23
C ALA A 290 -18.90 -0.97 -23.89
N ILE A 291 -18.33 -0.15 -23.00
CA ILE A 291 -18.00 -0.58 -21.64
C ILE A 291 -19.27 -0.94 -20.85
N LEU A 292 -20.33 -0.14 -20.92
CA LEU A 292 -21.61 -0.44 -20.27
C LEU A 292 -22.19 -1.78 -20.76
N TRP A 293 -22.20 -2.01 -22.08
CA TRP A 293 -22.65 -3.28 -22.67
C TRP A 293 -21.80 -4.46 -22.21
N THR A 294 -20.49 -4.27 -22.15
CA THR A 294 -19.56 -5.28 -21.63
C THR A 294 -19.88 -5.59 -20.16
N MET A 295 -20.18 -4.59 -19.33
CA MET A 295 -20.55 -4.79 -17.93
C MET A 295 -21.84 -5.60 -17.78
N ILE A 296 -22.85 -5.34 -18.63
CA ILE A 296 -24.17 -5.99 -18.58
C ILE A 296 -24.04 -7.52 -18.74
N GLU A 297 -23.16 -8.00 -19.62
CA GLU A 297 -23.05 -9.44 -19.91
C GLU A 297 -21.90 -10.16 -19.20
N THR A 298 -21.00 -9.44 -18.55
CA THR A 298 -19.82 -10.04 -17.89
C THR A 298 -19.79 -9.84 -16.39
N GLY A 299 -20.52 -8.83 -15.87
CA GLY A 299 -20.41 -8.39 -14.48
C GLY A 299 -19.05 -7.82 -14.10
N ALA A 300 -18.08 -7.70 -15.03
CA ALA A 300 -16.75 -7.19 -14.74
C ALA A 300 -16.79 -5.73 -14.27
N ARG A 301 -15.83 -5.33 -13.43
CA ARG A 301 -15.79 -3.97 -12.88
C ARG A 301 -15.48 -2.96 -13.97
N PRO A 302 -15.95 -1.70 -13.87
CA PRO A 302 -15.55 -0.65 -14.81
C PRO A 302 -14.03 -0.52 -14.97
N SER A 303 -13.30 -0.64 -13.85
CA SER A 303 -11.83 -0.58 -13.82
C SER A 303 -11.14 -1.80 -14.43
N GLU A 304 -11.82 -2.95 -14.53
CA GLU A 304 -11.31 -4.14 -15.23
C GLU A 304 -11.48 -3.94 -16.74
N ILE A 305 -12.67 -3.51 -17.18
CA ILE A 305 -13.00 -3.38 -18.61
C ILE A 305 -12.27 -2.22 -19.26
N CYS A 306 -12.24 -1.03 -18.63
CA CYS A 306 -11.65 0.15 -19.27
C CYS A 306 -10.12 0.09 -19.35
N ASN A 307 -9.49 -0.90 -18.72
CA ASN A 307 -8.05 -1.12 -18.76
C ASN A 307 -7.64 -2.37 -19.56
N LEU A 308 -8.59 -2.99 -20.29
CA LEU A 308 -8.29 -4.07 -21.22
C LEU A 308 -7.36 -3.58 -22.32
N ARG A 309 -6.39 -4.44 -22.67
CA ARG A 309 -5.53 -4.34 -23.85
C ARG A 309 -5.91 -5.39 -24.87
N ALA A 310 -5.36 -5.27 -26.08
CA ALA A 310 -5.55 -6.27 -27.13
C ALA A 310 -5.22 -7.69 -26.65
N GLU A 311 -4.13 -7.88 -25.90
CA GLU A 311 -3.73 -9.16 -25.33
C GLU A 311 -4.70 -9.75 -24.28
N ASN A 312 -5.64 -8.93 -23.77
CA ASN A 312 -6.67 -9.39 -22.83
C ASN A 312 -7.96 -9.81 -23.53
N ILE A 313 -8.06 -9.63 -24.85
CA ILE A 313 -9.30 -9.78 -25.61
C ILE A 313 -9.07 -10.81 -26.71
N SER A 314 -9.59 -12.02 -26.50
CA SER A 314 -9.55 -13.08 -27.50
C SER A 314 -10.90 -13.18 -28.21
N ILE A 315 -11.04 -12.50 -29.36
CA ILE A 315 -12.30 -12.51 -30.14
C ILE A 315 -12.40 -13.74 -31.06
N ASP A 316 -11.27 -14.18 -31.61
CA ASP A 316 -11.22 -15.22 -32.67
C ASP A 316 -10.97 -16.64 -32.12
N ASP A 317 -10.83 -16.77 -30.79
CA ASP A 317 -10.70 -18.08 -30.14
C ASP A 317 -12.01 -18.88 -30.27
N ALA A 318 -11.92 -20.21 -30.19
CA ALA A 318 -13.07 -21.11 -30.22
C ALA A 318 -14.18 -20.73 -29.22
N VAL A 319 -13.77 -20.15 -28.09
CA VAL A 319 -14.67 -19.47 -27.16
C VAL A 319 -14.16 -18.04 -26.97
N PRO A 320 -14.83 -17.03 -27.56
CA PRO A 320 -14.45 -15.64 -27.38
C PRO A 320 -14.48 -15.26 -25.90
N HIS A 321 -13.44 -14.59 -25.40
CA HIS A 321 -13.30 -14.32 -23.97
C HIS A 321 -12.41 -13.12 -23.63
N LEU A 322 -12.55 -12.65 -22.39
CA LEU A 322 -11.65 -11.73 -21.73
C LEU A 322 -10.73 -12.47 -20.77
N LEU A 323 -9.46 -12.07 -20.73
CA LEU A 323 -8.57 -12.37 -19.63
C LEU A 323 -8.46 -11.15 -18.72
N ILE A 324 -9.07 -11.22 -17.54
CA ILE A 324 -8.84 -10.24 -16.48
C ILE A 324 -7.61 -10.72 -15.71
N ALA A 325 -6.49 -10.02 -15.86
CA ALA A 325 -5.22 -10.36 -15.25
C ALA A 325 -4.45 -9.10 -14.82
N GLU A 326 -3.45 -9.31 -13.96
CA GLU A 326 -2.46 -8.29 -13.66
C GLU A 326 -1.56 -8.05 -14.87
N ARG A 327 -1.10 -6.81 -15.04
CA ARG A 327 0.02 -6.52 -15.94
C ARG A 327 1.31 -6.65 -15.15
N LEU A 328 2.16 -7.58 -15.57
CA LEU A 328 3.42 -7.89 -14.93
C LEU A 328 4.62 -7.20 -15.60
N ASP A 329 4.38 -6.43 -16.66
CA ASP A 329 5.40 -5.60 -17.31
C ASP A 329 5.97 -4.60 -16.28
N PRO A 330 7.27 -4.67 -15.94
CA PRO A 330 7.88 -3.74 -14.99
C PRO A 330 7.80 -2.27 -15.41
N LEU A 331 7.66 -1.98 -16.71
CA LEU A 331 7.53 -0.61 -17.24
C LEU A 331 6.09 -0.09 -17.20
N ASP A 332 5.09 -0.97 -17.13
CA ASP A 332 3.68 -0.61 -17.02
C ASP A 332 2.88 -1.64 -16.18
N PRO A 333 3.22 -1.77 -14.88
CA PRO A 333 2.59 -2.74 -14.02
C PRO A 333 1.17 -2.32 -13.71
N ARG A 334 0.28 -3.29 -13.49
CA ARG A 334 -1.07 -3.03 -12.98
C ARG A 334 -1.56 -4.19 -12.16
N GLN A 335 -1.75 -3.91 -10.88
CA GLN A 335 -2.28 -4.87 -9.93
C GLN A 335 -3.79 -5.02 -10.06
N LEU A 336 -4.29 -6.22 -9.83
CA LEU A 336 -5.72 -6.44 -9.61
C LEU A 336 -6.08 -6.12 -8.15
N LYS A 337 -7.39 -6.04 -7.86
CA LYS A 337 -7.84 -5.79 -6.49
C LYS A 337 -7.46 -6.94 -5.54
N THR A 338 -7.54 -8.17 -6.03
CA THR A 338 -7.25 -9.42 -5.31
C THR A 338 -6.71 -10.45 -6.29
N THR A 339 -5.95 -11.43 -5.80
CA THR A 339 -5.47 -12.57 -6.61
C THR A 339 -6.65 -13.34 -7.25
N SER A 340 -7.77 -13.48 -6.53
CA SER A 340 -9.01 -14.10 -7.03
C SER A 340 -9.66 -13.36 -8.20
N SER A 341 -9.28 -12.10 -8.46
CA SER A 341 -9.81 -11.35 -9.58
C SER A 341 -9.27 -11.84 -10.93
N LYS A 342 -8.14 -12.58 -10.95
CA LYS A 342 -7.57 -13.15 -12.17
C LYS A 342 -8.47 -14.25 -12.71
N ARG A 343 -9.03 -14.06 -13.92
CA ARG A 343 -10.01 -15.00 -14.49
C ARG A 343 -10.20 -14.83 -15.99
N TYR A 344 -10.66 -15.90 -16.62
CA TYR A 344 -11.24 -15.87 -17.96
C TYR A 344 -12.75 -15.64 -17.87
N VAL A 345 -13.27 -14.72 -18.67
CA VAL A 345 -14.71 -14.40 -18.75
C VAL A 345 -15.18 -14.56 -20.20
N PRO A 346 -16.06 -15.52 -20.51
CA PRO A 346 -16.61 -15.65 -21.85
C PRO A 346 -17.32 -14.38 -22.33
N LEU A 347 -17.23 -14.12 -23.63
CA LEU A 347 -17.90 -13.01 -24.30
C LEU A 347 -19.12 -13.52 -25.05
N VAL A 348 -20.29 -13.06 -24.63
CA VAL A 348 -21.60 -13.38 -25.21
C VAL A 348 -22.40 -12.11 -25.44
N GLY A 349 -23.47 -12.21 -26.24
CA GLY A 349 -24.45 -11.14 -26.44
C GLY A 349 -23.83 -9.77 -26.74
N ALA A 350 -24.32 -8.75 -26.04
CA ALA A 350 -23.91 -7.37 -26.21
C ALA A 350 -22.41 -7.13 -25.93
N ALA A 351 -21.79 -7.88 -25.01
CA ALA A 351 -20.36 -7.75 -24.72
C ALA A 351 -19.48 -8.24 -25.88
N LEU A 352 -19.84 -9.34 -26.53
CA LEU A 352 -19.12 -9.83 -27.71
C LEU A 352 -19.22 -8.82 -28.87
N ALA A 353 -20.41 -8.27 -29.10
CA ALA A 353 -20.61 -7.23 -30.12
C ALA A 353 -19.78 -5.97 -29.81
N ALA A 354 -19.73 -5.55 -28.54
CA ALA A 354 -18.92 -4.42 -28.11
C ALA A 354 -17.43 -4.63 -28.38
N LEU A 355 -16.87 -5.76 -27.96
CA LEU A 355 -15.42 -5.98 -28.07
C LEU A 355 -14.96 -6.38 -29.46
N LYS A 356 -15.83 -6.88 -30.33
CA LYS A 356 -15.56 -6.97 -31.78
C LYS A 356 -15.26 -5.59 -32.39
N ARG A 357 -15.93 -4.53 -31.93
CA ARG A 357 -15.68 -3.15 -32.37
C ARG A 357 -14.45 -2.53 -31.69
N PHE A 358 -14.14 -2.96 -30.47
CA PHE A 358 -13.02 -2.46 -29.67
C PHE A 358 -11.99 -3.56 -29.34
N PRO A 359 -11.39 -4.24 -30.34
CA PRO A 359 -10.49 -5.37 -30.11
C PRO A 359 -9.17 -4.96 -29.42
N ARG A 360 -8.87 -3.66 -29.38
CA ARG A 360 -7.70 -3.09 -28.70
C ARG A 360 -8.04 -2.42 -27.36
N GLY A 361 -9.28 -2.58 -26.87
CA GLY A 361 -9.76 -1.95 -25.65
C GLY A 361 -10.19 -0.49 -25.83
N PHE A 362 -10.16 0.27 -24.74
CA PHE A 362 -10.81 1.58 -24.60
C PHE A 362 -9.80 2.69 -24.28
N GLU A 363 -9.20 3.28 -25.31
CA GLU A 363 -8.13 4.27 -25.17
C GLU A 363 -8.58 5.52 -24.39
N ARG A 364 -9.80 6.01 -24.62
CA ARG A 364 -10.33 7.20 -23.94
C ARG A 364 -10.35 7.05 -22.42
N TYR A 365 -10.64 5.84 -21.94
CA TYR A 365 -10.87 5.54 -20.53
C TYR A 365 -9.77 4.70 -19.86
N ARG A 366 -8.68 4.41 -20.58
CA ARG A 366 -7.51 3.74 -20.03
C ARG A 366 -6.96 4.52 -18.83
N GLU A 367 -6.80 3.83 -17.70
CA GLU A 367 -6.40 4.38 -16.39
C GLU A 367 -7.30 5.55 -15.90
N LYS A 368 -8.53 5.66 -16.42
CA LYS A 368 -9.47 6.77 -16.16
C LYS A 368 -10.86 6.26 -15.76
N GLU A 369 -10.90 5.25 -14.89
CA GLU A 369 -12.15 4.61 -14.44
C GLU A 369 -13.07 5.56 -13.65
N GLU A 370 -12.52 6.55 -12.95
CA GLU A 370 -13.31 7.59 -12.25
C GLU A 370 -14.01 8.51 -13.25
N ALA A 371 -13.30 8.94 -14.30
CA ALA A 371 -13.87 9.77 -15.35
C ALA A 371 -14.92 8.99 -16.15
N LEU A 372 -14.69 7.71 -16.43
CA LEU A 372 -15.69 6.81 -17.00
C LEU A 372 -16.95 6.75 -16.14
N SER A 373 -16.79 6.41 -14.85
CA SER A 373 -17.90 6.29 -13.92
C SER A 373 -18.66 7.60 -13.79
N ALA A 374 -17.97 8.73 -13.69
CA ALA A 374 -18.60 10.05 -13.64
C ALA A 374 -19.36 10.39 -14.93
N THR A 375 -18.77 10.09 -16.10
CA THR A 375 -19.40 10.33 -17.40
C THR A 375 -20.70 9.54 -17.54
N ILE A 376 -20.66 8.24 -17.27
CA ILE A 376 -21.85 7.39 -17.40
C ILE A 376 -22.90 7.78 -16.36
N ASN A 377 -22.53 7.94 -15.08
CA ASN A 377 -23.51 8.28 -14.05
C ASN A 377 -24.16 9.66 -14.27
N LYS A 378 -23.41 10.64 -14.79
CA LYS A 378 -23.94 11.94 -15.19
C LYS A 378 -24.93 11.75 -16.35
N TYR A 379 -24.54 11.04 -17.40
CA TYR A 379 -25.41 10.78 -18.54
C TYR A 379 -26.72 10.08 -18.12
N LEU A 380 -26.64 9.07 -17.23
CA LEU A 380 -27.82 8.38 -16.72
C LEU A 380 -28.74 9.32 -15.93
N THR A 381 -28.19 10.28 -15.18
CA THR A 381 -29.01 11.29 -14.48
C THR A 381 -29.65 12.25 -15.47
N ASP A 382 -28.86 12.85 -16.36
CA ASP A 382 -29.30 13.94 -17.24
C ASP A 382 -30.37 13.47 -18.24
N ASN A 383 -30.39 12.17 -18.56
CA ASN A 383 -31.34 11.57 -19.52
C ASN A 383 -32.42 10.71 -18.86
N GLY A 384 -32.57 10.75 -17.53
CA GLY A 384 -33.62 10.00 -16.82
C GLY A 384 -33.50 8.47 -16.93
N LEU A 385 -32.28 7.96 -17.13
CA LEU A 385 -32.02 6.54 -17.38
C LEU A 385 -31.71 5.74 -16.10
N ARG A 386 -32.15 6.26 -14.97
CA ARG A 386 -32.10 5.56 -13.68
C ARG A 386 -33.50 5.06 -13.33
N GLU A 387 -33.66 3.75 -13.22
CA GLU A 387 -34.93 3.13 -12.82
C GLU A 387 -35.41 3.65 -11.45
N THR A 388 -34.47 3.92 -10.53
CA THR A 388 -34.72 4.71 -9.32
C THR A 388 -33.56 5.67 -9.05
N SER A 389 -33.78 6.68 -8.20
CA SER A 389 -32.72 7.62 -7.79
C SER A 389 -31.50 6.97 -7.15
N LYS A 390 -31.63 5.72 -6.65
CA LYS A 390 -30.55 4.94 -6.02
C LYS A 390 -29.68 4.18 -7.03
N HIS A 391 -30.10 4.04 -8.28
CA HIS A 391 -29.32 3.33 -9.30
C HIS A 391 -28.09 4.12 -9.73
N SER A 392 -27.03 3.38 -10.04
CA SER A 392 -25.76 3.91 -10.56
C SER A 392 -25.15 2.92 -11.54
N LEU A 393 -24.04 3.27 -12.19
CA LEU A 393 -23.29 2.34 -13.04
C LEU A 393 -22.97 1.00 -12.34
N TYR A 394 -22.67 1.03 -11.04
CA TYR A 394 -22.37 -0.18 -10.28
C TYR A 394 -23.60 -1.08 -10.03
N SER A 395 -24.82 -0.55 -10.19
CA SER A 395 -26.06 -1.36 -10.14
C SER A 395 -26.10 -2.42 -11.24
N ILE A 396 -25.43 -2.20 -12.37
CA ILE A 396 -25.34 -3.16 -13.48
C ILE A 396 -24.69 -4.49 -13.04
N ARG A 397 -23.66 -4.41 -12.19
CA ARG A 397 -23.01 -5.61 -11.67
C ARG A 397 -23.94 -6.41 -10.74
N HIS A 398 -24.81 -5.74 -9.99
CA HIS A 398 -25.85 -6.39 -9.18
C HIS A 398 -26.91 -7.04 -10.08
N SER A 399 -27.33 -6.38 -11.17
CA SER A 399 -28.24 -6.97 -12.15
C SER A 399 -27.72 -8.25 -12.76
N PHE A 400 -26.42 -8.30 -13.10
CA PHE A 400 -25.81 -9.51 -13.64
C PHE A 400 -25.76 -10.65 -12.60
N GLU A 401 -25.49 -10.34 -11.32
CA GLU A 401 -25.57 -11.32 -10.24
C GLU A 401 -26.99 -11.88 -10.05
N ASP A 402 -27.99 -11.00 -10.02
CA ASP A 402 -29.40 -11.39 -9.85
C ASP A 402 -29.89 -12.22 -11.04
N ARG A 403 -29.48 -11.88 -12.27
CA ARG A 403 -29.74 -12.67 -13.48
C ARG A 403 -29.19 -14.09 -13.33
N MET A 404 -27.93 -14.24 -12.91
CA MET A 404 -27.33 -15.56 -12.69
C MET A 404 -28.05 -16.35 -11.60
N ILE A 405 -28.48 -15.70 -10.51
CA ILE A 405 -29.26 -16.35 -9.45
C ILE A 405 -30.59 -16.88 -10.02
N ARG A 406 -31.33 -16.05 -10.77
CA ARG A 406 -32.60 -16.45 -11.40
C ARG A 406 -32.42 -17.60 -12.40
N ALA A 407 -31.29 -17.65 -13.09
CA ALA A 407 -30.94 -18.72 -14.04
C ALA A 407 -30.33 -19.97 -13.40
N GLY A 408 -30.29 -20.05 -12.06
CA GLY A 408 -29.84 -21.24 -11.33
C GLY A 408 -28.33 -21.48 -11.41
N PHE A 409 -27.51 -20.43 -11.51
CA PHE A 409 -26.05 -20.58 -11.48
C PHE A 409 -25.59 -20.93 -10.06
N ASP A 410 -24.75 -21.97 -9.98
CA ASP A 410 -24.10 -22.36 -8.73
C ASP A 410 -23.26 -21.20 -8.14
N VAL A 411 -23.18 -21.17 -6.82
CA VAL A 411 -22.49 -20.11 -6.06
C VAL A 411 -20.99 -20.05 -6.43
N GLU A 412 -20.32 -21.20 -6.59
CA GLU A 412 -18.90 -21.22 -6.95
C GLU A 412 -18.67 -20.66 -8.36
N LEU A 413 -19.56 -20.97 -9.30
CA LEU A 413 -19.51 -20.40 -10.64
C LEU A 413 -19.71 -18.87 -10.61
N ARG A 414 -20.71 -18.37 -9.87
CA ARG A 414 -20.92 -16.92 -9.73
C ARG A 414 -19.70 -16.23 -9.12
N ILE A 415 -19.11 -16.81 -8.09
CA ILE A 415 -17.90 -16.30 -7.46
C ILE A 415 -16.72 -16.30 -8.44
N ALA A 416 -16.54 -17.38 -9.20
CA ALA A 416 -15.49 -17.47 -10.22
C ALA A 416 -15.65 -16.41 -11.31
N LEU A 417 -16.88 -16.16 -11.79
CA LEU A 417 -17.17 -15.11 -12.79
C LEU A 417 -16.99 -13.70 -12.24
N PHE A 418 -17.23 -13.48 -10.94
CA PHE A 418 -17.06 -12.17 -10.29
C PHE A 418 -15.63 -11.92 -9.80
N GLY A 419 -14.80 -12.96 -9.72
CA GLY A 419 -13.46 -12.89 -9.15
C GLY A 419 -13.45 -12.63 -7.63
N HIS A 420 -14.47 -13.10 -6.92
CA HIS A 420 -14.55 -12.96 -5.47
C HIS A 420 -13.68 -14.00 -4.75
N THR A 421 -13.19 -13.67 -3.56
CA THR A 421 -12.40 -14.60 -2.74
C THR A 421 -13.30 -15.70 -2.18
N LEU A 422 -12.93 -16.95 -2.39
CA LEU A 422 -13.52 -18.12 -1.73
C LEU A 422 -12.80 -18.39 -0.41
N GLN A 423 -13.53 -18.81 0.61
CA GLN A 423 -12.94 -19.24 1.88
C GLN A 423 -12.29 -20.63 1.80
N ARG A 424 -12.52 -21.39 0.71
CA ARG A 424 -11.92 -22.70 0.46
C ARG A 424 -10.95 -22.66 -0.72
N PRO A 425 -10.01 -23.62 -0.81
CA PRO A 425 -9.17 -23.78 -2.00
C PRO A 425 -10.02 -23.99 -3.26
N VAL A 426 -9.59 -23.36 -4.35
CA VAL A 426 -10.21 -23.52 -5.67
C VAL A 426 -9.64 -24.80 -6.30
N TYR A 427 -10.51 -25.75 -6.61
CA TYR A 427 -10.16 -26.96 -7.36
C TYR A 427 -10.84 -26.93 -8.73
N GLY A 428 -10.08 -27.21 -9.79
CA GLY A 428 -10.55 -27.16 -11.17
C GLY A 428 -10.74 -25.73 -11.71
N ASP A 429 -11.29 -25.63 -12.93
CA ASP A 429 -11.46 -24.38 -13.67
C ASP A 429 -12.89 -23.84 -13.64
N ALA A 430 -13.71 -24.30 -12.67
CA ALA A 430 -15.14 -24.02 -12.55
C ALA A 430 -15.96 -24.42 -13.80
N GLY A 431 -15.66 -25.60 -14.36
CA GLY A 431 -16.45 -26.25 -15.40
C GLY A 431 -15.96 -26.00 -16.84
N GLY A 432 -14.86 -25.28 -17.02
CA GLY A 432 -14.29 -24.98 -18.34
C GLY A 432 -14.92 -23.78 -19.04
N LEU A 433 -14.13 -23.15 -19.90
CA LEU A 433 -14.52 -21.90 -20.57
C LEU A 433 -15.72 -22.06 -21.51
N ALA A 434 -15.77 -23.17 -22.27
CA ALA A 434 -16.87 -23.47 -23.18
C ALA A 434 -18.21 -23.68 -22.46
N TRP A 435 -18.19 -24.42 -21.34
CA TRP A 435 -19.39 -24.63 -20.54
C TRP A 435 -19.90 -23.31 -19.91
N LYS A 436 -19.00 -22.48 -19.38
CA LYS A 436 -19.35 -21.14 -18.90
C LYS A 436 -19.97 -20.29 -20.01
N ALA A 437 -19.42 -20.35 -21.22
CA ALA A 437 -19.93 -19.62 -22.38
C ALA A 437 -21.33 -20.07 -22.78
N ALA A 438 -21.61 -21.38 -22.75
CA ALA A 438 -22.95 -21.90 -22.99
C ALA A 438 -23.95 -21.38 -21.94
N ARG A 439 -23.61 -21.48 -20.64
CA ARG A 439 -24.47 -20.98 -19.56
C ARG A 439 -24.71 -19.47 -19.66
N LEU A 440 -23.68 -18.69 -19.97
CA LEU A 440 -23.80 -17.23 -20.14
C LEU A 440 -24.58 -16.85 -21.40
N SER A 441 -24.49 -17.64 -22.47
CA SER A 441 -25.28 -17.43 -23.70
C SER A 441 -26.78 -17.52 -23.41
N ASP A 442 -27.21 -18.48 -22.58
CA ASP A 442 -28.61 -18.60 -22.14
C ASP A 442 -29.09 -17.37 -21.35
N LEU A 443 -28.15 -16.62 -20.75
CA LEU A 443 -28.43 -15.43 -19.94
C LEU A 443 -28.41 -14.13 -20.77
N ALA A 444 -27.88 -14.17 -21.99
CA ALA A 444 -27.60 -12.98 -22.78
C ALA A 444 -28.91 -12.23 -23.10
N LEU A 445 -28.89 -10.91 -22.93
CA LEU A 445 -30.06 -10.08 -23.21
C LEU A 445 -30.11 -9.73 -24.71
N PRO A 446 -31.33 -9.58 -25.29
CA PRO A 446 -31.47 -9.10 -26.65
C PRO A 446 -30.91 -7.67 -26.79
N PHE A 447 -30.26 -7.39 -27.91
CA PHE A 447 -29.62 -6.10 -28.20
C PHE A 447 -29.64 -5.79 -29.69
N ASP A 448 -29.59 -4.50 -30.05
CA ASP A 448 -29.49 -4.05 -31.44
C ASP A 448 -28.07 -3.54 -31.73
N PRO A 449 -27.25 -4.24 -32.53
CA PRO A 449 -25.86 -3.86 -32.78
C PRO A 449 -25.70 -2.47 -33.41
N ARG A 450 -26.76 -1.91 -34.03
CA ARG A 450 -26.75 -0.54 -34.58
C ARG A 450 -26.62 0.52 -33.49
N ASN A 451 -27.00 0.23 -32.24
CA ASN A 451 -26.81 1.14 -31.12
C ASN A 451 -25.34 1.28 -30.68
N LEU A 452 -24.47 0.39 -31.18
CA LEU A 452 -23.03 0.52 -31.13
C LEU A 452 -22.41 0.90 -32.48
N SER A 453 -23.20 1.35 -33.48
CA SER A 453 -22.68 1.83 -34.77
C SER A 453 -22.10 3.24 -34.73
#